data_AF-A0A5B8YPL8-F1
#
_entry.id   AF-A0A5B8YPL8-F1
#
_cell.length_a   1.000
_cell.length_b   1.000
_cell.length_c   1.000
_cell.angle_alpha   90.00
_cell.angle_beta   90.00
_cell.angle_gamma   90.00
#
_symmetry.space_group_name_H-M   'P 1'
#
loop_
_entity.id
_entity.type
_entity.pdbx_description
1 polymer ?
#
loop_
_entity_poly.entity_id
_entity_poly.type
_entity_poly.pdbx_seq_one_letter_code
_entity_poly.pdbx_strand_id
1 'polypeptide(L)' 'MILLQEILVFIIFAVAVGYMVTKFIWKPAFLKGKKGNEKSCGMSGCGCD' A
#
# COMPACT_ATOMS: atom_id res chain seq x y z
N MET A 1 8.14 -26.52 -20.41
CA MET A 1 8.15 -25.11 -20.83
C MET A 1 6.82 -24.38 -20.56
N ILE A 2 5.65 -24.97 -20.84
CA ILE A 2 4.35 -24.31 -20.61
C ILE A 2 4.04 -24.03 -19.11
N LEU A 3 4.31 -25.00 -18.23
CA LEU A 3 3.92 -24.94 -16.81
C LEU A 3 4.56 -23.76 -16.05
N LEU A 4 5.82 -23.45 -16.33
CA LEU A 4 6.54 -22.37 -15.65
C LEU A 4 6.02 -20.99 -16.07
N GLN A 5 5.66 -20.82 -17.34
CA GLN A 5 5.12 -19.56 -17.86
C GLN A 5 3.72 -19.29 -17.34
N GLU A 6 2.89 -20.33 -17.24
CA GLU A 6 1.54 -20.25 -16.69
C GLU A 6 1.56 -19.84 -15.20
N ILE A 7 2.44 -20.46 -14.40
CA ILE A 7 2.64 -20.09 -12.98
C ILE A 7 3.10 -18.63 -12.86
N LEU A 8 4.01 -18.17 -13.72
CA LEU A 8 4.49 -16.79 -13.69
C LEU A 8 3.37 -15.79 -14.02
N VAL A 9 2.51 -16.10 -15.00
CA VAL A 9 1.34 -15.27 -15.34
C VAL A 9 0.38 -15.20 -14.16
N PHE A 10 0.09 -16.32 -13.49
CA PHE A 10 -0.78 -16.32 -12.31
C PHE A 10 -0.20 -15.53 -11.14
N ILE A 11 1.11 -15.60 -10.90
CA ILE A 11 1.77 -14.82 -9.85
C ILE A 11 1.66 -13.31 -10.15
N ILE A 12 1.99 -12.89 -11.37
CA ILE A 12 1.90 -11.48 -11.77
C ILE A 12 0.46 -10.98 -11.64
N PHE A 13 -0.51 -11.78 -12.10
CA PHE A 13 -1.92 -11.46 -11.97
C PHE A 13 -2.35 -11.33 -10.50
N ALA A 14 -1.99 -12.29 -9.65
CA ALA A 14 -2.31 -12.26 -8.22
C ALA A 14 -1.69 -11.05 -7.51
N VAL A 15 -0.45 -10.67 -7.85
CA VAL A 15 0.21 -9.48 -7.30
C VAL A 15 -0.49 -8.20 -7.76
N ALA A 16 -0.86 -8.09 -9.05
CA ALA A 16 -1.56 -6.92 -9.58
C ALA A 16 -2.94 -6.73 -8.94
N VAL A 17 -3.72 -7.80 -8.84
CA VAL A 17 -5.03 -7.78 -8.18
C VAL A 17 -4.85 -7.51 -6.69
N GLY A 18 -3.91 -8.16 -6.02
CA GLY A 18 -3.60 -7.92 -4.61
C GLY A 18 -3.20 -6.47 -4.33
N TYR A 19 -2.41 -5.85 -5.21
CA TYR A 19 -2.07 -4.42 -5.12
C TYR A 19 -3.31 -3.52 -5.29
N MET A 20 -4.17 -3.80 -6.28
CA MET A 20 -5.39 -3.04 -6.47
C MET A 20 -6.35 -3.16 -5.28
N VAL A 21 -6.56 -4.38 -4.78
CA VAL A 21 -7.39 -4.63 -3.59
C VAL A 21 -6.81 -3.91 -2.38
N THR A 22 -5.50 -4.01 -2.16
CA THR A 22 -4.86 -3.36 -1.00
C THR A 22 -4.85 -1.83 -1.08
N LYS A 23 -4.83 -1.28 -2.31
CA LYS A 23 -4.85 0.15 -2.55
C LYS A 23 -6.23 0.77 -2.36
N PHE A 24 -7.27 0.12 -2.90
CA PHE A 24 -8.61 0.71 -3.06
C PHE A 24 -9.67 0.15 -2.12
N ILE A 25 -9.60 -1.12 -1.73
CA ILE A 25 -10.67 -1.80 -0.97
C ILE A 25 -10.25 -2.02 0.48
N TRP A 26 -9.08 -2.60 0.68
CA TRP A 26 -8.61 -3.00 2.01
C TRP A 26 -7.21 -2.47 2.22
N LYS A 27 -7.05 -1.33 2.90
CA LYS A 27 -5.72 -0.86 3.32
C LYS A 27 -5.32 -1.58 4.60
N PRO A 28 -4.59 -2.70 4.56
CA PRO A 28 -4.32 -3.46 5.76
C PRO A 28 -3.41 -2.65 6.69
N ALA A 29 -3.60 -2.82 8.00
CA ALA A 29 -2.90 -2.04 9.02
C ALA A 29 -1.37 -2.15 8.94
N PHE A 30 -0.82 -3.19 8.31
CA PHE A 30 0.62 -3.37 8.10
C PHE A 30 1.19 -2.56 6.91
N LEU A 31 0.36 -2.16 5.93
CA LEU A 31 0.73 -1.23 4.85
C LEU A 31 0.51 0.24 5.22
N LYS A 32 -0.19 0.50 6.33
CA LYS A 32 -0.10 1.79 7.03
C LYS A 32 1.32 1.86 7.57
N GLY A 33 2.24 2.45 6.78
CA GLY A 33 3.56 2.83 7.25
C GLY A 33 3.41 3.45 8.64
N LYS A 34 4.30 3.10 9.58
CA LYS A 34 4.32 3.68 10.92
C LYS A 34 3.90 5.14 10.78
N LYS A 35 2.91 5.58 11.56
CA LYS A 35 2.66 7.00 11.83
C LYS A 35 3.92 7.56 12.52
N GLY A 36 5.04 7.60 11.80
CA GLY A 36 6.21 8.35 12.14
C GLY A 36 5.82 9.76 11.81
N ASN A 37 5.22 10.42 12.81
CA ASN A 37 5.23 11.86 12.93
C ASN A 37 5.03 12.55 11.57
N GLU A 38 3.83 12.40 10.99
CA GLU A 38 3.42 13.29 9.91
C GLU A 38 3.39 14.69 10.53
N LYS A 39 4.53 15.36 10.45
CA LYS A 39 4.66 16.81 10.57
C LYS A 39 3.94 17.40 9.36
N SER A 40 2.62 17.21 9.30
CA SER A 40 1.75 18.01 8.46
C SER A 40 1.80 19.42 9.04
N CYS A 41 2.06 20.42 8.21
CA CYS A 41 1.85 21.81 8.61
C CYS A 41 0.40 21.95 9.12
N GLY A 42 0.24 22.32 10.39
CA GLY A 42 -1.04 22.31 11.10
C GLY A 42 -1.10 21.33 12.29
N MET A 43 -0.09 20.47 12.48
CA MET A 43 0.00 19.62 13.68
C MET A 43 0.65 20.42 14.82
N SER A 44 -0.20 20.96 15.69
CA SER A 44 0.10 21.59 16.99
C SER A 44 1.34 22.49 17.01
N GLY A 45 1.17 23.73 16.54
CA GLY A 45 2.21 24.76 16.56
C GLY A 45 2.03 25.82 15.48
N CYS A 46 0.79 26.20 15.14
CA CYS A 46 0.62 27.50 14.50
C CYS A 46 0.97 28.55 15.55
N GLY A 47 2.18 29.11 15.45
CA GLY A 47 2.62 30.30 16.18
C GLY A 47 1.84 31.54 15.77
N CYS A 48 0.51 31.45 15.87
CA CYS A 48 -0.45 32.55 15.92
C CYS A 48 -1.22 32.40 17.23
N ASP A 49 -0.49 32.36 18.35
CA ASP A 49 -0.35 33.40 19.36
C ASP A 49 0.72 32.94 20.36
#